data_AF-A0AA43UK13-F1
#
_entry.id   AF-A0AA43UK13-F1
#
_cell.length_a   1.000
_cell.length_b   1.000
_cell.length_c   1.000
_cell.angle_alpha   90.00
_cell.angle_beta   90.00
_cell.angle_gamma   90.00
#
_symmetry.space_group_name_H-M   'P 1'
#
loop_
_entity.id
_entity.type
_entity.pdbx_description
1 polymer ?
#
loop_
_entity_poly.entity_id
_entity_poly.type
_entity_poly.pdbx_seq_one_letter_code
_entity_poly.pdbx_strand_id
1 'polypeptide(L)'
;MAQGSDAVLDIVSSLRGVVAARRVDAGLLERIRAEEATVKAAGDIDEVNRGFDIALLRECVICLDTTLEFRELTEPSTVLESDSGAVLGLDVPPSWLERYRACDDIIWMSDTFALFPVDGDCEGQVFVMPPMSFPELNPGNGCRDVVACCPAPSCDAMLRAEYGLVADPDRCTYLVAYNPAEPGTDAPAEDSSIAELRGRIAEAERRVFG
;
A
#
# COMPACT_ATOMS: atom_id res chain seq x y z
N MET A 1 14.31 -1.16 25.98
CA MET A 1 13.18 -1.62 25.16
C MET A 1 12.33 -0.41 24.86
N ALA A 2 12.47 0.17 23.67
CA ALA A 2 11.80 1.42 23.32
C ALA A 2 10.32 1.13 23.04
N GLN A 3 9.46 1.46 24.00
CA GLN A 3 8.03 1.62 23.76
C GLN A 3 7.89 2.84 22.84
N GLY A 4 7.74 2.64 21.53
CA GLY A 4 7.06 3.65 20.72
C GLY A 4 5.76 3.99 21.45
N SER A 5 5.47 5.27 21.71
CA SER A 5 4.45 5.64 22.70
C SER A 5 3.03 5.21 22.30
N ASP A 6 2.17 4.93 23.29
CA ASP A 6 0.72 4.73 23.12
C ASP A 6 0.07 5.81 22.24
N ALA A 7 0.65 7.02 22.18
CA ALA A 7 0.15 8.12 21.37
C ALA A 7 0.00 7.80 19.86
N VAL A 8 0.88 6.97 19.29
CA VAL A 8 0.75 6.58 17.87
C VAL A 8 -0.49 5.71 17.67
N LEU A 9 -0.74 4.77 18.60
CA LEU A 9 -1.94 3.94 18.59
C LEU A 9 -3.19 4.79 18.81
N ASP A 10 -3.14 5.79 19.68
CA ASP A 10 -4.25 6.72 19.91
C ASP A 10 -4.58 7.52 18.65
N ILE A 11 -3.56 8.02 17.93
CA ILE A 11 -3.76 8.74 16.66
C ILE A 11 -4.48 7.85 15.66
N VAL A 12 -3.94 6.66 15.36
CA VAL A 12 -4.53 5.78 14.35
C VAL A 12 -5.90 5.24 14.78
N SER A 13 -6.12 4.99 16.07
CA SER A 13 -7.41 4.52 16.58
C SER A 13 -8.50 5.60 16.52
N SER A 14 -8.11 6.88 16.48
CA SER A 14 -9.05 7.99 16.37
C SER A 14 -9.49 8.29 14.94
N LEU A 15 -8.87 7.66 13.94
CA LEU A 15 -9.19 7.88 12.55
C LEU A 15 -10.58 7.33 12.22
N ARG A 16 -11.31 8.07 11.39
CA ARG A 16 -12.61 7.64 10.89
C ARG A 16 -12.46 6.27 10.24
N GLY A 17 -13.36 5.35 10.54
CA GLY A 17 -13.39 4.02 9.94
C GLY A 17 -12.40 3.01 10.52
N VAL A 18 -11.53 3.38 11.47
CA VAL A 18 -10.76 2.40 12.26
C VAL A 18 -11.64 1.83 13.36
N VAL A 19 -11.75 0.50 13.38
CA VAL A 19 -12.48 -0.24 14.42
C VAL A 19 -11.53 -0.68 15.53
N ALA A 20 -10.32 -1.09 15.18
CA ALA A 20 -9.28 -1.45 16.14
C ALA A 20 -7.89 -1.20 15.54
N ALA A 21 -6.94 -0.84 16.39
CA ALA A 21 -5.53 -0.76 16.04
C ALA A 21 -4.71 -1.57 17.05
N ARG A 22 -3.76 -2.38 16.55
CA ARG A 22 -2.91 -3.24 17.38
C ARG A 22 -1.51 -3.28 16.83
N ARG A 23 -0.53 -3.39 17.72
CA ARG A 23 0.84 -3.70 17.29
C ARG A 23 0.93 -5.15 16.86
N VAL A 24 1.63 -5.37 15.76
CA VAL A 24 2.03 -6.70 15.31
C VAL A 24 3.32 -7.05 16.06
N ASP A 25 3.29 -8.12 16.83
CA ASP A 25 4.49 -8.63 17.48
C ASP A 25 5.39 -9.35 16.47
N ALA A 26 6.67 -9.50 16.80
CA ALA A 26 7.66 -10.09 15.91
C ALA A 26 7.32 -11.54 15.49
N GLY A 27 6.71 -12.33 16.37
CA GLY A 27 6.35 -13.72 16.07
C GLY A 27 5.19 -13.80 15.09
N LEU A 28 4.18 -12.95 15.24
CA LEU A 28 3.11 -12.81 14.25
C LEU A 28 3.64 -12.27 12.92
N LEU A 29 4.53 -11.28 12.96
CA LEU A 29 5.13 -10.68 11.77
C LEU A 29 5.90 -11.71 10.92
N GLU A 30 6.68 -12.59 11.55
CA GLU A 30 7.40 -13.68 10.88
C GLU A 30 6.44 -14.68 10.21
N ARG A 31 5.32 -15.00 10.88
CA ARG A 31 4.30 -15.90 10.33
C ARG A 31 3.62 -15.31 9.10
N ILE A 32 3.23 -14.04 9.15
CA ILE A 32 2.59 -13.36 8.02
C ILE A 32 3.58 -13.20 6.87
N ARG A 33 4.85 -12.89 7.16
CA ARG A 33 5.92 -12.86 6.14
C ARG A 33 6.05 -14.19 5.40
N ALA A 34 6.03 -15.31 6.13
CA ALA A 34 6.13 -16.63 5.54
C ALA A 34 4.92 -16.96 4.66
N GLU A 35 3.72 -16.53 5.07
CA GLU A 35 2.48 -16.72 4.30
C GLU A 35 2.47 -15.87 3.03
N GLU A 36 2.79 -14.57 3.12
CA GLU A 36 2.79 -13.65 1.97
C GLU A 36 3.74 -14.16 0.87
N ALA A 37 4.88 -14.75 1.24
CA ALA A 37 5.82 -15.34 0.29
C ALA A 37 5.28 -16.58 -0.47
N THR A 38 4.16 -17.16 -0.04
CA THR A 38 3.49 -18.26 -0.74
C THR A 38 2.39 -17.80 -1.68
N VAL A 39 1.99 -16.53 -1.58
CA VAL A 39 0.94 -15.94 -2.42
C VAL A 39 1.46 -15.89 -3.84
N LYS A 40 0.68 -16.47 -4.75
CA LYS A 40 0.92 -16.43 -6.19
C LYS A 40 -0.23 -15.72 -6.86
N ALA A 41 0.09 -14.93 -7.88
CA ALA A 41 -0.90 -14.34 -8.75
C ALA A 41 -1.77 -15.38 -9.47
N ALA A 42 -2.89 -14.93 -9.99
CA ALA A 42 -3.72 -15.71 -10.90
C ALA A 42 -3.22 -15.52 -12.35
N GLY A 43 -2.85 -16.63 -13.01
CA GLY A 43 -2.40 -16.64 -14.41
C GLY A 43 -0.89 -16.79 -14.57
N ASP A 44 -0.34 -16.21 -15.65
CA ASP A 44 1.08 -16.27 -16.02
C ASP A 44 1.88 -15.01 -15.63
N ILE A 45 1.25 -14.02 -14.99
CA ILE A 45 1.87 -12.76 -14.56
C ILE A 45 2.01 -12.79 -13.04
N ASP A 46 3.21 -12.57 -12.52
CA ASP A 46 3.46 -12.56 -11.07
C ASP A 46 2.85 -11.32 -10.39
N GLU A 47 2.59 -11.44 -9.08
CA GLU A 47 2.08 -10.36 -8.23
C GLU A 47 3.03 -10.19 -7.05
N VAL A 48 3.44 -8.95 -6.77
CA VAL A 48 4.39 -8.61 -5.73
C VAL A 48 3.82 -7.51 -4.85
N ASN A 49 3.67 -7.79 -3.56
CA ASN A 49 3.24 -6.81 -2.58
C ASN A 49 4.43 -6.01 -2.04
N ARG A 50 4.92 -5.07 -2.85
CA ARG A 50 6.07 -4.24 -2.50
C ARG A 50 5.80 -3.37 -1.27
N GLY A 51 4.55 -2.93 -1.08
CA GLY A 51 4.14 -2.22 0.13
C GLY A 51 4.32 -3.06 1.39
N PHE A 52 3.96 -4.33 1.34
CA PHE A 52 4.17 -5.29 2.42
C PHE A 52 5.65 -5.56 2.67
N ASP A 53 6.43 -5.85 1.63
CA ASP A 53 7.88 -6.09 1.75
C ASP A 53 8.61 -4.93 2.46
N ILE A 54 8.26 -3.69 2.10
CA ILE A 54 8.83 -2.49 2.71
C ILE A 54 8.33 -2.31 4.15
N ALA A 55 7.05 -2.60 4.42
CA ALA A 55 6.49 -2.52 5.78
C ALA A 55 7.22 -3.45 6.76
N LEU A 56 7.68 -4.62 6.30
CA LEU A 56 8.42 -5.57 7.11
C LEU A 56 9.85 -5.12 7.47
N LEU A 57 10.40 -4.10 6.80
CA LEU A 57 11.72 -3.54 7.10
C LEU A 57 11.68 -2.53 8.26
N ARG A 58 10.49 -2.18 8.75
CA ARG A 58 10.32 -1.17 9.80
C ARG A 58 10.48 -1.73 11.20
N GLU A 59 10.83 -0.84 12.12
CA GLU A 59 10.90 -1.16 13.54
C GLU A 59 9.53 -1.37 14.19
N CYS A 60 8.49 -0.66 13.72
CA CYS A 60 7.14 -0.73 14.25
C CYS A 60 6.13 -1.05 13.14
N VAL A 61 5.24 -2.02 13.41
CA VAL A 61 4.13 -2.39 12.52
C VAL A 61 2.83 -2.41 13.32
N ILE A 62 1.83 -1.69 12.82
CA ILE A 62 0.49 -1.62 13.38
C ILE A 62 -0.48 -2.26 12.39
N CYS A 63 -1.27 -3.22 12.86
CA CYS A 63 -2.43 -3.72 12.16
C CYS A 63 -3.63 -2.85 12.53
N LEU A 64 -4.29 -2.31 11.51
CA LEU A 64 -5.57 -1.62 11.62
C LEU A 64 -6.65 -2.57 11.10
N ASP A 65 -7.74 -2.68 11.85
CA ASP A 65 -8.99 -3.27 11.41
C ASP A 65 -9.93 -2.13 11.07
N THR A 66 -10.37 -2.09 9.81
CA THR A 66 -10.96 -0.90 9.22
C THR A 66 -12.26 -1.23 8.51
N THR A 67 -13.14 -0.24 8.42
CA THR A 67 -14.37 -0.29 7.62
C THR A 67 -14.13 0.32 6.24
N LEU A 68 -15.08 0.17 5.32
CA LEU A 68 -15.06 0.83 3.99
C LEU A 68 -14.94 2.37 4.05
N GLU A 69 -15.21 3.01 5.20
CA GLU A 69 -15.08 4.46 5.37
C GLU A 69 -13.66 4.92 5.75
N PHE A 70 -12.73 4.01 6.01
CA PHE A 70 -11.43 4.34 6.59
C PHE A 70 -10.61 5.29 5.72
N ARG A 71 -10.60 5.06 4.41
CA ARG A 71 -9.88 5.91 3.48
C ARG A 71 -10.37 5.72 2.06
N GLU A 72 -10.52 6.84 1.35
CA GLU A 72 -10.65 6.83 -0.11
C GLU A 72 -9.26 6.67 -0.74
N LEU A 73 -9.15 5.80 -1.75
CA LEU A 73 -7.91 5.65 -2.50
C LEU A 73 -7.65 6.92 -3.30
N THR A 74 -6.56 7.61 -2.98
CA THR A 74 -6.07 8.80 -3.69
C THR A 74 -4.85 8.49 -4.57
N GLU A 75 -4.36 7.25 -4.49
CA GLU A 75 -3.18 6.73 -5.17
C GLU A 75 -3.52 5.32 -5.69
N PRO A 76 -2.90 4.85 -6.77
CA PRO A 76 -3.18 3.52 -7.31
C PRO A 76 -2.93 2.41 -6.29
N SER A 77 -3.89 1.49 -6.16
CA SER A 77 -3.77 0.32 -5.28
C SER A 77 -2.98 -0.83 -5.92
N THR A 78 -2.83 -0.80 -7.24
CA THR A 78 -2.09 -1.78 -8.03
C THR A 78 -1.51 -1.11 -9.26
N VAL A 79 -0.29 -1.49 -9.64
CA VAL A 79 0.42 -0.97 -10.82
C VAL A 79 0.95 -2.16 -11.61
N LEU A 80 0.76 -2.16 -12.93
CA LEU A 80 1.42 -3.10 -13.82
C LEU A 80 2.76 -2.51 -14.24
N GLU A 81 3.84 -3.19 -13.89
CA GLU A 81 5.21 -2.78 -14.23
C GLU A 81 5.82 -3.76 -15.25
N SER A 82 6.67 -3.25 -16.14
CA SER A 82 7.61 -4.10 -16.90
C SER A 82 8.82 -4.48 -16.05
N ASP A 83 9.60 -5.47 -16.50
CA ASP A 83 10.88 -5.84 -15.87
C ASP A 83 11.87 -4.67 -15.80
N SER A 84 11.78 -3.70 -16.71
CA SER A 84 12.60 -2.49 -16.72
C SER A 84 12.11 -1.40 -15.76
N GLY A 85 11.00 -1.64 -15.04
CA GLY A 85 10.37 -0.66 -14.18
C GLY A 85 9.59 0.42 -14.93
N ALA A 86 9.16 0.19 -16.18
CA ALA A 86 8.19 1.09 -16.81
C ALA A 86 6.78 0.82 -16.25
N VAL A 87 6.01 1.88 -15.97
CA VAL A 87 4.59 1.71 -15.63
C VAL A 87 3.81 1.49 -16.92
N LEU A 88 3.18 0.33 -17.02
CA LEU A 88 2.38 -0.14 -18.16
C LEU A 88 0.88 0.05 -17.94
N GLY A 89 0.46 0.16 -16.69
CA GLY A 89 -0.93 0.37 -16.32
C GLY A 89 -1.09 0.50 -14.82
N LEU A 90 -2.29 0.87 -14.38
CA LEU A 90 -2.60 1.04 -12.96
C LEU A 90 -4.08 0.92 -12.68
N ASP A 91 -4.40 0.61 -11.43
CA ASP A 91 -5.73 0.77 -10.87
C ASP A 91 -6.00 2.26 -10.61
N VAL A 92 -6.93 2.83 -11.36
CA VAL A 92 -7.22 4.27 -11.39
C VAL A 92 -8.05 4.63 -10.15
N PRO A 93 -7.54 5.52 -9.27
CA PRO A 93 -8.30 6.01 -8.13
C PRO A 93 -9.62 6.68 -8.56
N PRO A 94 -10.70 6.61 -7.76
CA PRO A 94 -12.00 7.19 -8.13
C PRO A 94 -11.92 8.66 -8.58
N SER A 95 -11.10 9.46 -7.88
CA SER A 95 -10.88 10.88 -8.19
C SER A 95 -10.19 11.13 -9.54
N TRP A 96 -9.55 10.12 -10.14
CA TRP A 96 -8.83 10.23 -11.42
C TRP A 96 -9.66 9.67 -12.59
N LEU A 97 -10.69 8.87 -12.33
CA LEU A 97 -11.47 8.14 -13.34
C LEU A 97 -12.00 9.03 -14.46
N GLU A 98 -12.52 10.21 -14.15
CA GLU A 98 -13.06 11.13 -15.16
C GLU A 98 -11.99 11.53 -16.18
N ARG A 99 -10.79 11.91 -15.71
CA ARG A 99 -9.67 12.28 -16.58
C ARG A 99 -9.21 11.12 -17.45
N TYR A 100 -9.11 9.94 -16.86
CA TYR A 100 -8.65 8.73 -17.56
C TYR A 100 -9.66 8.26 -18.61
N ARG A 101 -10.97 8.29 -18.30
CA ARG A 101 -12.04 7.91 -19.23
C ARG A 101 -12.18 8.87 -20.40
N ALA A 102 -11.72 10.11 -20.27
CA ALA A 102 -11.72 11.09 -21.35
C ALA A 102 -10.55 10.91 -22.35
N CYS A 103 -9.62 10.00 -22.10
CA CYS A 103 -8.49 9.71 -22.99
C CYS A 103 -8.76 8.46 -23.84
N ASP A 104 -8.89 8.65 -25.15
CA ASP A 104 -9.18 7.57 -26.10
C ASP A 104 -8.01 6.57 -26.27
N ASP A 105 -6.80 6.95 -25.87
CA ASP A 105 -5.59 6.11 -26.00
C ASP A 105 -5.44 5.10 -24.85
N ILE A 106 -6.26 5.20 -23.79
CA ILE A 106 -6.23 4.28 -22.65
C ILE A 106 -7.03 3.02 -22.97
N ILE A 107 -6.41 1.86 -22.72
CA ILE A 107 -7.08 0.56 -22.85
C ILE A 107 -7.52 0.10 -21.46
N TRP A 108 -8.80 -0.25 -21.30
CA TRP A 108 -9.34 -0.69 -20.00
C TRP A 108 -9.33 -2.22 -19.88
N MET A 109 -8.67 -2.76 -18.85
CA MET A 109 -8.73 -4.18 -18.51
C MET A 109 -9.93 -4.51 -17.58
N SER A 110 -10.35 -3.53 -16.78
CA SER A 110 -11.51 -3.62 -15.89
C SER A 110 -12.15 -2.23 -15.76
N ASP A 111 -13.17 -2.09 -14.91
CA ASP A 111 -13.86 -0.81 -14.66
C ASP A 111 -12.94 0.29 -14.09
N THR A 112 -11.82 -0.12 -13.46
CA THR A 112 -10.87 0.76 -12.79
C THR A 112 -9.42 0.57 -13.25
N PHE A 113 -9.07 -0.55 -13.92
CA PHE A 113 -7.69 -0.80 -14.34
C PHE A 113 -7.42 -0.31 -15.76
N ALA A 114 -6.56 0.69 -15.88
CA ALA A 114 -6.15 1.33 -17.13
C ALA A 114 -4.76 0.87 -17.56
N LEU A 115 -4.63 0.46 -18.81
CA LEU A 115 -3.36 0.21 -19.50
C LEU A 115 -2.98 1.42 -20.33
N PHE A 116 -1.69 1.74 -20.27
CA PHE A 116 -1.08 2.79 -21.05
C PHE A 116 -0.54 2.23 -22.36
N PRO A 117 -0.68 2.97 -23.47
CA PRO A 117 -0.01 2.63 -24.71
C PRO A 117 1.51 2.66 -24.49
N VAL A 118 2.18 1.61 -24.96
CA VAL A 118 3.64 1.49 -24.91
C VAL A 118 4.19 1.26 -26.30
N ASP A 119 5.28 1.95 -26.61
CA ASP A 119 6.01 1.75 -27.86
C ASP A 119 6.92 0.52 -27.72
N GLY A 120 6.59 -0.55 -28.45
CA GLY A 120 7.39 -1.78 -28.53
C GLY A 120 6.94 -2.92 -27.61
N ASP A 121 7.61 -4.06 -27.72
CA ASP A 121 7.34 -5.22 -26.88
C ASP A 121 7.86 -4.97 -25.46
N CYS A 122 6.94 -5.02 -24.48
CA CYS A 122 7.30 -5.05 -23.07
C CYS A 122 7.49 -6.51 -22.64
N GLU A 123 8.75 -6.95 -22.58
CA GLU A 123 9.10 -8.25 -22.01
C GLU A 123 8.99 -8.20 -20.48
N GLY A 124 8.35 -9.24 -19.92
CA GLY A 124 8.13 -9.39 -18.49
C GLY A 124 7.13 -8.39 -17.92
N GLN A 125 6.14 -8.89 -17.20
CA GLN A 125 5.10 -8.09 -16.58
C GLN A 125 4.91 -8.59 -15.16
N VAL A 126 4.70 -7.64 -14.24
CA VAL A 126 4.42 -7.94 -12.84
C VAL A 126 3.39 -6.96 -12.30
N PHE A 127 2.35 -7.49 -11.65
CA PHE A 127 1.45 -6.67 -10.85
C PHE A 127 2.13 -6.33 -9.54
N VAL A 128 2.19 -5.05 -9.23
CA VAL A 128 2.79 -4.54 -8.00
C VAL A 128 1.71 -3.90 -7.17
N MET A 129 1.50 -4.38 -5.95
CA MET A 129 0.78 -3.63 -4.92
C MET A 129 1.77 -2.67 -4.25
N PRO A 130 1.67 -1.36 -4.52
CA PRO A 130 2.69 -0.42 -4.09
C PRO A 130 2.58 -0.08 -2.60
N PRO A 131 3.66 0.47 -2.01
CA PRO A 131 3.56 1.18 -0.74
C PRO A 131 2.61 2.37 -0.88
N MET A 132 1.72 2.54 0.09
CA MET A 132 0.80 3.67 0.15
C MET A 132 1.27 4.70 1.19
N SER A 133 1.00 5.97 0.92
CA SER A 133 1.21 7.05 1.88
C SER A 133 0.33 6.90 3.11
N PHE A 134 0.77 7.40 4.27
CA PHE A 134 -0.03 7.45 5.49
C PHE A 134 0.29 8.73 6.30
N PRO A 135 -0.17 9.91 5.83
CA PRO A 135 0.28 11.21 6.33
C PRO A 135 -0.07 11.49 7.79
N GLU A 136 -1.03 10.75 8.36
CA GLU A 136 -1.43 10.82 9.76
C GLU A 136 -0.28 10.51 10.71
N LEU A 137 0.70 9.71 10.25
CA LEU A 137 1.95 9.45 10.96
C LEU A 137 3.11 10.18 10.25
N ASN A 138 3.85 10.98 11.00
CA ASN A 138 4.89 11.85 10.48
C ASN A 138 5.88 12.27 11.59
N PRO A 139 6.98 12.98 11.27
CA PRO A 139 8.01 13.29 12.27
C PRO A 139 7.47 14.12 13.44
N GLY A 140 6.41 14.91 13.21
CA GLY A 140 5.73 15.68 14.24
C GLY A 140 5.06 14.85 15.34
N ASN A 141 4.76 13.57 15.06
CA ASN A 141 4.26 12.61 16.05
C ASN A 141 5.25 11.45 16.33
N GLY A 142 6.53 11.63 15.96
CA GLY A 142 7.59 10.68 16.26
C GLY A 142 7.66 9.49 15.30
N CYS A 143 7.11 9.63 14.10
CA CYS A 143 7.15 8.60 13.05
C CYS A 143 7.94 9.09 11.84
N ARG A 144 8.79 8.25 11.25
CA ARG A 144 9.45 8.51 9.97
C ARG A 144 9.41 7.28 9.09
N ASP A 145 9.70 7.51 7.82
CA ASP A 145 9.68 6.49 6.78
C ASP A 145 8.37 5.68 6.83
N VAL A 146 7.21 6.34 6.97
CA VAL A 146 5.97 5.58 7.15
C VAL A 146 5.46 5.04 5.80
N VAL A 147 4.89 3.85 5.88
CA VAL A 147 4.26 3.14 4.75
C VAL A 147 2.99 2.46 5.22
N ALA A 148 1.97 2.46 4.37
CA ALA A 148 0.79 1.62 4.53
C ALA A 148 0.69 0.60 3.40
N CYS A 149 0.10 -0.56 3.69
CA CYS A 149 -0.22 -1.57 2.69
C CYS A 149 -1.41 -2.42 3.12
N CYS A 150 -2.06 -3.04 2.13
CA CYS A 150 -3.02 -4.12 2.36
C CYS A 150 -2.26 -5.45 2.26
N PRO A 151 -2.33 -6.34 3.26
CA PRO A 151 -1.77 -7.68 3.15
C PRO A 151 -2.61 -8.53 2.17
N ALA A 152 -2.05 -9.64 1.69
CA ALA A 152 -2.80 -10.59 0.88
C ALA A 152 -4.01 -11.17 1.66
N PRO A 153 -5.07 -11.67 0.98
CA PRO A 153 -6.26 -12.19 1.66
C PRO A 153 -5.98 -13.30 2.69
N SER A 154 -4.97 -14.16 2.46
CA SER A 154 -4.59 -15.18 3.44
C SER A 154 -3.91 -14.59 4.68
N CYS A 155 -3.08 -13.56 4.49
CA CYS A 155 -2.46 -12.79 5.56
C CYS A 155 -3.48 -11.97 6.36
N ASP A 156 -4.47 -11.35 5.70
CA ASP A 156 -5.62 -10.71 6.34
C ASP A 156 -6.38 -11.71 7.24
N ALA A 157 -6.68 -12.91 6.72
CA ALA A 157 -7.34 -13.95 7.49
C ALA A 157 -6.53 -14.38 8.74
N MET A 158 -5.20 -14.47 8.62
CA MET A 158 -4.31 -14.76 9.75
C MET A 158 -4.33 -13.67 10.82
N LEU A 159 -4.23 -12.40 10.43
CA LEU A 159 -4.31 -11.25 11.33
C LEU A 159 -5.65 -11.22 12.08
N ARG A 160 -6.74 -11.47 11.36
CA ARG A 160 -8.08 -11.52 11.94
C ARG A 160 -8.25 -12.65 12.94
N ALA A 161 -7.76 -13.85 12.60
CA ALA A 161 -7.82 -14.99 13.50
C ALA A 161 -7.02 -14.74 14.80
N GLU A 162 -5.81 -14.19 14.68
CA GLU A 162 -4.95 -13.87 15.83
C GLU A 162 -5.60 -12.87 16.78
N TYR A 163 -6.27 -11.85 16.24
CA TYR A 163 -6.89 -10.79 17.03
C TYR A 163 -8.36 -11.04 17.37
N GLY A 164 -8.92 -12.20 17.02
CA GLY A 164 -10.31 -12.55 17.28
C GLY A 164 -11.32 -11.65 16.56
N LEU A 165 -10.96 -11.15 15.37
CA LEU A 165 -11.78 -10.26 14.56
C LEU A 165 -12.81 -11.08 13.78
N VAL A 166 -14.09 -10.77 13.97
CA VAL A 166 -15.19 -11.45 13.26
C VAL A 166 -15.07 -11.20 11.77
N ALA A 167 -15.19 -12.25 10.95
CA ALA A 167 -15.23 -12.13 9.50
C ALA A 167 -16.44 -11.28 9.08
N ASP A 168 -16.16 -10.20 8.36
CA ASP A 168 -17.13 -9.22 7.92
C ASP A 168 -16.65 -8.70 6.56
N PRO A 169 -17.45 -8.82 5.49
CA PRO A 169 -17.06 -8.40 4.14
C PRO A 169 -16.83 -6.90 4.02
N ASP A 170 -17.39 -6.08 4.92
CA ASP A 170 -17.24 -4.63 4.91
C ASP A 170 -16.03 -4.17 5.75
N ARG A 171 -15.18 -5.13 6.18
CA ARG A 171 -13.98 -4.86 6.98
C ARG A 171 -12.72 -5.40 6.32
N CYS A 172 -11.67 -4.60 6.29
CA CYS A 172 -10.35 -4.98 5.79
C CYS A 172 -9.26 -4.64 6.79
N THR A 173 -8.16 -5.40 6.77
CA THR A 173 -6.96 -5.06 7.53
C THR A 173 -6.00 -4.22 6.70
N TYR A 174 -5.38 -3.24 7.35
CA TYR A 174 -4.25 -2.48 6.83
C TYR A 174 -3.05 -2.65 7.75
N LEU A 175 -1.87 -2.74 7.17
CA LEU A 175 -0.63 -2.62 7.91
C LEU A 175 -0.08 -1.22 7.72
N VAL A 176 0.23 -0.55 8.83
CA VAL A 176 0.92 0.74 8.85
C VAL A 176 2.23 0.53 9.59
N ALA A 177 3.33 0.77 8.91
CA ALA A 177 4.66 0.52 9.42
C ALA A 177 5.51 1.78 9.38
N TYR A 178 6.35 1.98 10.40
CA TYR A 178 7.15 3.19 10.56
C TYR A 178 8.39 2.94 11.43
N ASN A 179 9.37 3.84 11.31
CA ASN A 179 10.49 3.90 12.24
C ASN A 179 10.27 5.05 13.25
N PRO A 180 10.69 4.90 14.52
CA PRO A 180 10.69 6.02 15.46
C PRO A 180 11.54 7.19 14.95
N ALA A 181 11.00 8.40 15.03
CA ALA A 181 11.71 9.63 14.72
C ALA A 181 12.16 10.32 16.02
N GLU A 182 13.40 10.80 16.06
CA GLU A 182 13.86 11.62 17.18
C GLU A 182 13.28 13.04 17.07
N PRO A 183 12.83 13.65 18.18
CA PRO A 183 12.31 15.01 18.18
C PRO A 183 13.33 16.01 17.59
N GLY A 184 12.89 16.83 16.64
CA GLY A 184 13.73 17.86 16.01
C GLY A 184 14.62 17.38 14.87
N THR A 185 14.43 16.16 14.38
CA THR A 185 15.09 15.67 13.16
C THR A 185 14.29 16.03 11.90
N ASP A 186 15.00 16.40 10.82
CA ASP A 186 14.43 16.57 9.48
C ASP A 186 14.31 15.22 8.78
N ALA A 187 13.61 14.28 9.44
CA ALA A 187 13.42 12.93 8.93
C ALA A 187 12.30 12.93 7.87
N PRO A 188 12.40 12.08 6.82
CA PRO A 188 11.33 11.97 5.84
C PRO A 188 10.07 11.38 6.49
N ALA A 189 8.91 11.96 6.16
CA ALA A 189 7.64 11.48 6.69
C ALA A 189 7.24 10.14 6.06
N GLU A 190 7.29 10.05 4.73
CA GLU A 190 6.96 8.86 3.97
C GLU A 190 8.24 8.16 3.47
N ASP A 191 8.12 6.89 3.13
CA ASP A 191 9.20 6.16 2.47
C ASP A 191 9.53 6.71 1.08
N SER A 192 10.82 6.71 0.70
CA SER A 192 11.26 7.22 -0.61
C SER A 192 10.66 6.46 -1.78
N SER A 193 10.36 5.16 -1.63
CA SER A 193 9.73 4.34 -2.67
C SER A 193 8.37 4.88 -3.12
N ILE A 194 7.64 5.58 -2.24
CA ILE A 194 6.36 6.20 -2.56
C ILE A 194 6.58 7.36 -3.53
N ALA A 195 7.55 8.23 -3.25
CA ALA A 195 7.91 9.35 -4.11
C ALA A 195 8.48 8.88 -5.46
N GLU A 196 9.30 7.82 -5.46
CA GLU A 196 9.84 7.20 -6.67
C GLU A 196 8.72 6.66 -7.58
N LEU A 197 7.74 5.95 -7.01
CA LEU A 197 6.59 5.45 -7.76
C LEU A 197 5.75 6.59 -8.33
N ARG A 198 5.45 7.63 -7.54
CA ARG A 198 4.74 8.82 -8.04
C ARG A 198 5.46 9.45 -9.23
N GLY A 199 6.80 9.50 -9.18
CA GLY A 199 7.63 9.97 -10.29
C GLY A 199 7.46 9.14 -11.57
N ARG A 200 7.48 7.81 -11.44
CA ARG A 200 7.28 6.86 -12.56
C ARG A 200 5.86 6.92 -13.13
N ILE A 201 4.85 7.03 -12.28
CA ILE A 201 3.45 7.23 -12.70
C ILE A 201 3.34 8.56 -13.47
N ALA A 202 3.86 9.65 -12.92
CA ALA A 202 3.83 10.95 -13.59
C ALA A 202 4.55 10.93 -14.95
N GLU A 203 5.62 10.14 -15.09
CA GLU A 203 6.27 9.92 -16.38
C GLU A 203 5.40 9.15 -17.37
N ALA A 204 4.71 8.10 -16.92
CA ALA A 204 3.75 7.38 -17.74
C ALA A 204 2.58 8.28 -18.16
N GLU A 205 1.99 9.01 -17.23
CA GLU A 205 0.91 9.95 -17.52
C GLU A 205 1.33 11.05 -18.49
N ARG A 206 2.57 11.57 -18.42
CA ARG A 206 3.08 12.54 -19.40
C ARG A 206 3.15 11.98 -20.81
N ARG A 207 3.36 10.68 -20.98
CA ARG A 207 3.36 10.03 -22.31
C ARG A 207 1.94 9.88 -22.87
N VAL A 208 0.94 9.75 -22.00
CA VAL A 208 -0.45 9.47 -22.37
C VAL A 208 -1.30 10.74 -22.51
N PHE A 209 -1.11 11.70 -21.61
CA PHE A 209 -1.93 12.93 -21.55
C PHE A 209 -1.18 14.20 -22.01
N GLY A 210 0.11 14.07 -22.35
CA GLY A 210 1.01 15.19 -22.69
C GLY A 210 1.00 15.63 -24.14
#